data_AF-A0A9P7V790-F1
#
_entry.id   AF-A0A9P7V790-F1
#
_cell.length_a   1.000
_cell.length_b   1.000
_cell.length_c   1.000
_cell.angle_alpha   90.00
_cell.angle_beta   90.00
_cell.angle_gamma   90.00
#
_symmetry.space_group_name_H-M   'P 1'
#
loop_
_entity.id
_entity.type
_entity.pdbx_description
1 polymer ?
#
loop_
_entity_poly.entity_id
_entity_poly.type
_entity_poly.pdbx_seq_one_letter_code
_entity_poly.pdbx_strand_id
1 'polypeptide(L)'
;MDINSFGNGISPDTEPDIPQLVQQASSIVSNIESSWAKKKLFVISGGNEVQTYANDQWVARISNHPQAHSKMVKYIAGSTEDIDASHTAYEAQYIDTLSTYDIQKILSKSPTSIAYTAKLVYLMPFPLKDRVFHELIVVHKASAEDGEFFVISIPISPLPSAKLRLELYPNS
;
A
#
# COMPACT_ATOMS: atom_id res chain seq x y z
N MET A 1 1.12 -9.29 -17.20
CA MET A 1 0.69 -9.91 -15.93
C MET A 1 -0.69 -9.35 -15.59
N ASP A 2 -1.61 -10.18 -15.12
CA ASP A 2 -2.96 -9.75 -14.73
C ASP A 2 -2.95 -9.26 -13.28
N ILE A 3 -3.51 -8.06 -13.02
CA ILE A 3 -3.68 -7.52 -11.67
C ILE A 3 -4.52 -8.49 -10.81
N ASN A 4 -5.44 -9.22 -11.43
CA ASN A 4 -6.31 -10.16 -10.72
C ASN A 4 -5.56 -11.38 -10.15
N SER A 5 -4.30 -11.61 -10.54
CA SER A 5 -3.43 -12.64 -9.97
C SER A 5 -2.46 -12.13 -8.90
N PHE A 6 -2.37 -10.81 -8.71
CA PHE A 6 -1.40 -10.20 -7.81
C PHE A 6 -1.72 -10.54 -6.36
N GLY A 7 -0.74 -11.04 -5.61
CA GLY A 7 -0.90 -11.38 -4.19
C GLY A 7 -1.80 -12.60 -3.89
N ASN A 8 -2.27 -13.33 -4.90
CA ASN A 8 -3.09 -14.53 -4.68
C ASN A 8 -2.32 -15.58 -3.87
N GLY A 9 -2.95 -16.06 -2.79
CA GLY A 9 -2.38 -17.11 -1.93
C GLY A 9 -1.44 -16.61 -0.83
N ILE A 10 -1.28 -15.29 -0.67
CA ILE A 10 -0.48 -14.75 0.44
C ILE A 10 -1.22 -14.95 1.75
N SER A 11 -0.55 -15.68 2.66
CA SER A 11 -1.00 -15.87 4.03
C SER A 11 -0.67 -14.63 4.87
N PRO A 12 -1.60 -14.15 5.71
CA PRO A 12 -1.32 -13.02 6.61
C PRO A 12 -0.31 -13.39 7.72
N ASP A 13 0.04 -14.67 7.84
CA ASP A 13 0.94 -15.17 8.87
C ASP A 13 2.36 -15.48 8.40
N THR A 14 2.61 -15.43 7.09
CA THR A 14 3.87 -15.84 6.49
C THR A 14 4.62 -14.63 5.94
N GLU A 15 5.94 -14.62 6.09
CA GLU A 15 6.79 -13.64 5.42
C GLU A 15 6.58 -13.70 3.89
N PRO A 16 6.30 -12.57 3.22
CA PRO A 16 6.11 -12.56 1.77
C PRO A 16 7.45 -12.61 1.02
N ASP A 17 7.43 -13.16 -0.20
CA ASP A 17 8.55 -13.05 -1.14
C ASP A 17 8.59 -11.62 -1.72
N ILE A 18 9.31 -10.73 -1.04
CA ILE A 18 9.42 -9.31 -1.40
C ILE A 18 10.01 -9.12 -2.80
N PRO A 19 11.13 -9.79 -3.20
CA PRO A 19 11.64 -9.69 -4.56
C PRO A 19 10.60 -10.04 -5.63
N GLN A 20 9.84 -11.12 -5.43
CA GLN A 20 8.79 -11.49 -6.36
C GLN A 20 7.69 -10.42 -6.43
N LEU A 21 7.23 -9.90 -5.29
CA LEU A 21 6.20 -8.85 -5.25
C LEU A 21 6.66 -7.57 -5.96
N VAL A 22 7.91 -7.15 -5.76
CA VAL A 22 8.50 -6.00 -6.46
C VAL A 22 8.55 -6.23 -7.96
N GLN A 23 8.98 -7.42 -8.40
CA GLN A 23 9.01 -7.77 -9.83
C GLN A 23 7.60 -7.73 -10.45
N GLN A 24 6.61 -8.26 -9.74
CA GLN A 24 5.21 -8.25 -10.16
C GLN A 24 4.68 -6.80 -10.25
N ALA A 25 4.94 -5.97 -9.24
CA ALA A 25 4.53 -4.57 -9.21
C ALA A 25 5.16 -3.76 -10.35
N SER A 26 6.46 -3.90 -10.58
CA SER A 26 7.18 -3.26 -11.69
C SER A 26 6.59 -3.66 -13.05
N SER A 27 6.22 -4.95 -13.20
CA SER A 27 5.56 -5.45 -14.42
C SER A 27 4.17 -4.84 -14.62
N ILE A 28 3.41 -4.61 -13.54
CA ILE A 28 2.09 -3.95 -13.59
C ILE A 28 2.25 -2.48 -14.00
N VAL A 29 3.18 -1.74 -13.39
CA VAL A 29 3.46 -0.33 -13.76
C VAL A 29 3.79 -0.22 -15.24
N SER A 30 4.72 -1.05 -15.74
CA SER A 30 5.09 -1.09 -17.16
C SER A 30 3.90 -1.41 -18.08
N ASN A 31 2.99 -2.29 -17.64
CA ASN A 31 1.79 -2.65 -18.39
C ASN A 31 0.77 -1.50 -18.46
N ILE A 32 0.61 -0.75 -17.37
CA ILE A 32 -0.29 0.42 -17.31
C ILE A 32 0.13 1.45 -18.36
N GLU A 33 1.41 1.79 -18.42
CA GLU A 33 1.89 2.81 -19.36
C GLU A 33 1.78 2.41 -20.83
N SER A 34 2.04 1.13 -21.11
CA SER A 34 2.13 0.61 -22.47
C SER A 34 0.78 0.18 -23.06
N SER A 35 -0.16 -0.27 -22.24
CA SER A 35 -1.36 -0.97 -22.73
C SER A 35 -2.70 -0.42 -22.23
N TRP A 36 -2.72 0.34 -21.12
CA TRP A 36 -3.99 0.86 -20.62
C TRP A 36 -4.41 2.13 -21.37
N ALA A 37 -5.72 2.31 -21.51
CA ALA A 37 -6.25 3.50 -22.16
C ALA A 37 -6.00 4.73 -21.28
N LYS A 38 -5.24 5.70 -21.79
CA LYS A 38 -5.13 7.05 -21.21
C LYS A 38 -6.52 7.69 -21.15
N LYS A 39 -6.87 8.24 -19.99
CA LYS A 39 -8.19 8.88 -19.77
C LYS A 39 -8.08 10.40 -19.69
N LYS A 40 -7.56 10.93 -18.57
CA LYS A 40 -7.53 12.38 -18.34
C LYS A 40 -6.17 12.81 -17.81
N LEU A 41 -5.67 13.92 -18.36
CA LEU A 41 -4.49 14.62 -17.87
C LEU A 41 -4.92 15.82 -17.03
N PHE A 42 -4.34 15.96 -15.86
CA PHE A 42 -4.50 17.12 -15.00
C PHE A 42 -3.14 17.81 -14.88
N VAL A 43 -3.07 19.06 -15.33
CA VAL A 43 -1.89 19.92 -15.16
C VAL A 43 -2.12 20.78 -13.93
N ILE A 44 -1.23 20.65 -12.95
CA ILE A 44 -1.27 21.33 -11.66
C ILE A 44 -0.15 22.38 -11.66
N SER A 45 -0.34 23.45 -10.88
CA SER A 45 0.66 24.49 -10.66
C SER A 45 2.04 23.93 -10.31
N GLY A 46 3.10 24.59 -10.81
CA GLY A 46 4.49 24.18 -10.59
C GLY A 46 5.00 23.09 -11.54
N GLY A 47 4.32 22.85 -12.67
CA GLY A 47 4.71 21.83 -13.66
C GLY A 47 4.41 20.40 -13.20
N ASN A 48 3.53 20.24 -12.22
CA ASN A 48 3.10 18.94 -11.73
C ASN A 48 2.02 18.39 -12.66
N GLU A 49 2.13 17.12 -13.04
CA GLU A 49 1.20 16.50 -13.98
C GLU A 49 0.68 15.19 -13.43
N VAL A 50 -0.59 14.91 -13.69
CA VAL A 50 -1.25 13.67 -13.26
C VAL A 50 -2.02 13.09 -14.44
N GLN A 51 -1.57 11.95 -14.94
CA GLN A 51 -2.24 11.20 -16.00
C GLN A 51 -3.00 10.01 -15.41
N THR A 52 -4.29 9.90 -15.71
CA THR A 52 -5.09 8.73 -15.36
C THR A 52 -5.18 7.73 -16.50
N TYR A 53 -5.21 6.46 -16.15
CA TYR A 53 -5.33 5.31 -17.04
C TYR A 53 -6.47 4.43 -16.52
N ALA A 54 -7.20 3.76 -17.42
CA ALA A 54 -8.17 2.76 -16.99
C ALA A 54 -8.39 1.68 -18.04
N ASN A 55 -8.76 0.50 -17.54
CA ASN A 55 -9.35 -0.59 -18.31
C ASN A 55 -10.74 -0.92 -17.74
N ASP A 56 -11.32 -2.07 -18.10
CA ASP A 56 -12.69 -2.44 -17.72
C ASP A 56 -12.89 -2.61 -16.20
N GLN A 57 -11.83 -2.89 -15.44
CA GLN A 57 -11.91 -3.27 -14.02
C GLN A 57 -11.12 -2.34 -13.10
N TRP A 58 -10.12 -1.64 -13.64
CA TRP A 58 -9.10 -0.96 -12.84
C TRP A 58 -8.81 0.45 -13.34
N VAL A 59 -8.43 1.30 -12.40
CA VAL A 59 -7.98 2.67 -12.65
C VAL A 59 -6.59 2.83 -12.05
N ALA A 60 -5.71 3.50 -12.79
CA ALA A 60 -4.36 3.82 -12.35
C ALA A 60 -4.06 5.30 -12.59
N ARG A 61 -3.06 5.81 -11.88
CA ARG A 61 -2.61 7.20 -11.93
C ARG A 61 -1.10 7.24 -11.94
N ILE A 62 -0.53 8.00 -12.87
CA ILE A 62 0.90 8.31 -12.91
C ILE A 62 1.04 9.80 -12.70
N SER A 63 1.88 10.18 -11.74
CA SER A 63 2.06 11.58 -11.36
C SER A 63 3.53 11.96 -11.48
N ASN A 64 3.80 13.10 -12.11
CA ASN A 64 5.14 13.66 -12.26
C ASN A 64 5.27 14.91 -11.37
N HIS A 65 6.24 14.86 -10.46
CA HIS A 65 6.47 15.89 -9.43
C HIS A 65 7.95 16.31 -9.36
N PRO A 66 8.45 17.05 -10.37
CA PRO A 66 9.89 17.30 -10.56
C PRO A 66 10.57 18.03 -9.40
N GLN A 67 9.84 18.80 -8.59
CA GLN A 67 10.39 19.61 -7.49
C GLN A 67 10.12 19.04 -6.08
N ALA A 68 9.34 17.95 -5.97
CA ALA A 68 8.86 17.45 -4.68
C ALA A 68 9.28 16.00 -4.38
N HIS A 69 9.92 15.31 -5.32
CA HIS A 69 10.22 13.87 -5.22
C HIS A 69 10.86 13.46 -3.89
N SER A 70 12.04 14.00 -3.55
CA SER A 70 12.78 13.63 -2.32
C SER A 70 12.00 13.92 -1.04
N LYS A 71 11.24 15.03 -1.02
CA LYS A 71 10.39 15.38 0.13
C LYS A 71 9.21 14.42 0.28
N MET A 72 8.65 13.93 -0.83
CA MET A 72 7.50 13.03 -0.84
C MET A 72 7.87 11.59 -0.49
N VAL A 73 9.05 11.10 -0.89
CA VAL A 73 9.46 9.70 -0.63
C VAL A 73 9.34 9.33 0.84
N LYS A 74 9.78 10.23 1.75
CA LYS A 74 9.67 9.99 3.20
C LYS A 74 8.22 9.74 3.64
N TYR A 75 7.27 10.55 3.18
CA TYR A 75 5.87 10.45 3.58
C TYR A 75 5.15 9.29 2.89
N ILE A 76 5.56 8.92 1.68
CA ILE A 76 4.96 7.80 0.96
C ILE A 76 5.52 6.48 1.46
N ALA A 77 6.84 6.28 1.47
CA ALA A 77 7.43 4.99 1.84
C ALA A 77 7.53 4.80 3.36
N GLY A 78 7.65 5.88 4.14
CA GLY A 78 7.96 5.80 5.55
C GLY A 78 9.34 5.19 5.84
N SER A 79 9.52 4.77 7.09
CA SER A 79 10.70 4.07 7.58
C SER A 79 10.57 2.56 7.40
N THR A 80 11.66 1.91 7.00
CA THR A 80 11.82 0.45 6.99
C THR A 80 12.36 -0.07 8.32
N GLU A 81 12.86 0.84 9.17
CA GLU A 81 13.53 0.53 10.44
C GLU A 81 12.73 0.94 11.68
N ASP A 82 11.70 1.77 11.52
CA ASP A 82 10.87 2.27 12.62
C ASP A 82 9.39 2.15 12.23
N ILE A 83 8.64 1.33 12.99
CA ILE A 83 7.24 1.04 12.68
C ILE A 83 6.32 2.22 13.02
N ASP A 84 6.71 3.05 13.99
CA ASP A 84 5.97 4.25 14.39
C ASP A 84 6.10 5.36 13.34
N ALA A 85 7.12 5.25 12.48
CA ALA A 85 7.33 6.09 11.30
C ALA A 85 7.08 5.31 9.98
N SER A 86 6.21 4.29 9.99
CA SER A 86 5.87 3.49 8.81
C SER A 86 5.04 4.24 7.76
N HIS A 87 4.88 3.64 6.57
CA HIS A 87 3.97 4.13 5.52
C HIS A 87 2.56 4.41 6.08
N THR A 88 1.95 3.47 6.80
CA THR A 88 0.61 3.66 7.39
C THR A 88 0.56 4.82 8.40
N ALA A 89 1.62 4.99 9.20
CA ALA A 89 1.70 6.09 10.17
C ALA A 89 1.75 7.47 9.50
N TYR A 90 2.37 7.57 8.32
CA TYR A 90 2.34 8.80 7.53
C TYR A 90 1.02 8.96 6.77
N GLU A 91 0.44 7.89 6.22
CA GLU A 91 -0.88 7.95 5.57
C GLU A 91 -1.96 8.54 6.47
N ALA A 92 -1.98 8.15 7.75
CA ALA A 92 -2.92 8.67 8.73
C ALA A 92 -2.81 10.20 8.97
N GLN A 93 -1.71 10.84 8.55
CA GLN A 93 -1.51 12.28 8.71
C GLN A 93 -2.08 13.09 7.54
N TYR A 94 -2.22 12.49 6.35
CA TYR A 94 -2.64 13.21 5.14
C TYR A 94 -3.88 12.64 4.45
N ILE A 95 -4.39 11.48 4.88
CA ILE A 95 -5.66 10.92 4.43
C ILE A 95 -6.72 11.19 5.49
N ASP A 96 -7.48 12.27 5.34
CA ASP A 96 -8.50 12.69 6.32
C ASP A 96 -9.59 11.65 6.61
N THR A 97 -9.85 10.75 5.65
CA THR A 97 -10.84 9.68 5.82
C THR A 97 -10.29 8.48 6.59
N LEU A 98 -8.97 8.32 6.71
CA LEU A 98 -8.35 7.27 7.52
C LEU A 98 -8.45 7.68 8.99
N SER A 99 -9.43 7.11 9.69
CA SER A 99 -9.75 7.52 11.06
C SER A 99 -8.85 6.86 12.09
N THR A 100 -8.64 5.55 11.98
CA THR A 100 -7.76 4.80 12.89
C THR A 100 -7.08 3.67 12.14
N TYR A 101 -5.92 3.25 12.66
CA TYR A 101 -5.23 2.06 12.18
C TYR A 101 -4.64 1.27 13.35
N ASP A 102 -4.38 -0.01 13.11
CA ASP A 102 -3.75 -0.93 14.05
C ASP A 102 -2.75 -1.82 13.28
N ILE A 103 -1.46 -1.65 13.55
CA ILE A 103 -0.41 -2.50 12.99
C ILE A 103 -0.36 -3.78 13.82
N GLN A 104 -0.79 -4.88 13.22
CA GLN A 104 -1.09 -6.11 13.96
C GLN A 104 0.14 -7.01 14.09
N LYS A 105 0.99 -7.07 13.06
CA LYS A 105 2.16 -7.97 13.03
C LYS A 105 3.21 -7.46 12.06
N ILE A 106 4.48 -7.45 12.49
CA ILE A 106 5.63 -7.29 11.59
C ILE A 106 6.07 -8.68 11.13
N LEU A 107 6.10 -8.90 9.82
CA LEU A 107 6.43 -10.19 9.21
C LEU A 107 7.90 -10.27 8.82
N SER A 108 8.46 -9.17 8.32
CA SER A 108 9.89 -9.08 8.01
C SER A 108 10.36 -7.64 8.05
N LYS A 109 11.67 -7.48 8.28
CA LYS A 109 12.31 -6.17 8.44
C LYS A 109 13.78 -6.24 8.10
N SER A 110 14.23 -5.33 7.25
CA SER A 110 15.62 -5.12 6.87
C SER A 110 15.86 -3.62 6.64
N PRO A 111 17.11 -3.16 6.48
CA PRO A 111 17.37 -1.75 6.20
C PRO A 111 16.63 -1.23 4.96
N THR A 112 16.39 -2.08 3.96
CA THR A 112 15.76 -1.70 2.69
C THR A 112 14.30 -2.10 2.57
N SER A 113 13.77 -2.93 3.47
CA SER A 113 12.40 -3.45 3.34
C SER A 113 11.71 -3.67 4.67
N ILE A 114 10.40 -3.50 4.70
CA ILE A 114 9.56 -3.93 5.83
C ILE A 114 8.24 -4.49 5.29
N ALA A 115 7.78 -5.59 5.88
CA ALA A 115 6.47 -6.17 5.62
C ALA A 115 5.70 -6.31 6.94
N TYR A 116 4.46 -5.82 6.95
CA TYR A 116 3.60 -5.88 8.14
C TYR A 116 2.13 -5.96 7.75
N THR A 117 1.30 -6.45 8.67
CA THR A 117 -0.14 -6.44 8.52
C THR A 117 -0.76 -5.28 9.30
N ALA A 118 -1.76 -4.65 8.71
CA ALA A 118 -2.48 -3.55 9.34
C ALA A 118 -3.99 -3.69 9.14
N LYS A 119 -4.74 -3.24 10.15
CA LYS A 119 -6.17 -2.97 10.06
C LYS A 119 -6.36 -1.47 9.91
N LEU A 120 -7.05 -1.04 8.86
CA LEU A 120 -7.31 0.37 8.55
C LEU A 120 -8.81 0.65 8.61
N VAL A 121 -9.23 1.70 9.31
CA VAL A 121 -10.63 2.10 9.43
C VAL A 121 -10.85 3.44 8.75
N TYR A 122 -11.65 3.44 7.70
CA TYR A 122 -11.98 4.63 6.91
C TYR A 122 -13.40 5.10 7.20
N LEU A 123 -13.54 6.36 7.63
CA LEU A 123 -14.81 7.04 7.77
C LEU A 123 -15.19 7.66 6.42
N MET A 124 -16.29 7.17 5.85
CA MET A 124 -16.70 7.60 4.52
C MET A 124 -17.80 8.67 4.64
N PRO A 125 -17.82 9.68 3.76
CA PRO A 125 -18.86 10.69 3.79
C PRO A 125 -20.23 10.05 3.47
N PHE A 126 -21.28 10.55 4.11
CA PHE A 126 -22.66 10.15 3.82
C PHE A 126 -22.95 10.31 2.30
N PRO A 127 -23.59 9.32 1.64
CA PRO A 127 -24.29 8.16 2.18
C PRO A 127 -23.47 6.85 2.24
N LEU A 128 -22.15 6.92 2.05
CA LEU A 128 -21.31 5.73 2.04
C LEU A 128 -21.14 5.20 3.46
N LYS A 129 -21.20 3.87 3.61
CA LYS A 129 -20.83 3.21 4.87
C LYS A 129 -19.33 3.27 5.07
N ASP A 130 -18.90 3.34 6.31
CA ASP A 130 -17.50 3.18 6.70
C ASP A 130 -16.92 1.85 6.19
N ARG A 131 -15.60 1.79 6.09
CA ARG A 131 -14.87 0.63 5.59
C ARG A 131 -13.77 0.23 6.56
N VAL A 132 -13.58 -1.08 6.68
CA VAL A 132 -12.45 -1.67 7.39
C VAL A 132 -11.69 -2.51 6.38
N PHE A 133 -10.41 -2.21 6.21
CA PHE A 133 -9.50 -2.99 5.38
C PHE A 133 -8.48 -3.70 6.25
N HIS A 134 -8.18 -4.94 5.89
CA HIS A 134 -7.07 -5.71 6.45
C HIS A 134 -6.07 -5.90 5.32
N GLU A 135 -4.86 -5.43 5.53
CA GLU A 135 -3.87 -5.33 4.47
C GLU A 135 -2.53 -5.91 4.91
N LEU A 136 -1.88 -6.64 4.02
CA LEU A 136 -0.44 -6.82 4.04
C LEU A 136 0.18 -5.62 3.33
N ILE A 137 1.05 -4.91 4.02
CA ILE A 137 1.77 -3.76 3.49
C ILE A 137 3.24 -4.14 3.39
N VAL A 138 3.79 -4.02 2.19
CA VAL A 138 5.20 -4.24 1.88
C VAL A 138 5.78 -2.93 1.38
N VAL A 139 6.82 -2.45 2.06
CA VAL A 139 7.64 -1.33 1.61
C VAL A 139 9.00 -1.89 1.23
N HIS A 140 9.46 -1.57 0.03
CA HIS A 140 10.79 -1.92 -0.46
C HIS A 140 11.47 -0.69 -1.06
N LYS A 141 12.72 -0.44 -0.69
CA LYS A 141 13.56 0.63 -1.23
C LYS A 141 14.76 0.00 -1.91
N ALA A 142 15.01 0.33 -3.18
CA ALA A 142 16.15 -0.23 -3.92
C ALA A 142 17.50 0.16 -3.27
N SER A 143 17.55 1.34 -2.65
CA SER A 143 18.69 1.84 -1.87
C SER A 143 18.18 2.61 -0.64
N ALA A 144 19.04 2.76 0.37
CA ALA A 144 18.72 3.54 1.56
C ALA A 144 18.78 5.07 1.33
N GLU A 145 19.47 5.55 0.29
CA GLU A 145 19.82 6.96 0.08
C GLU A 145 19.29 7.51 -1.26
N ASP A 146 17.97 7.45 -1.45
CA ASP A 146 17.25 7.76 -2.69
C ASP A 146 17.38 6.68 -3.78
N GLY A 147 16.24 6.40 -4.42
CA GLY A 147 16.10 5.37 -5.44
C GLY A 147 14.64 5.04 -5.71
N GLU A 148 14.42 4.11 -6.63
CA GLU A 148 13.10 3.51 -6.82
C GLU A 148 12.65 2.83 -5.53
N PHE A 149 11.39 3.00 -5.18
CA PHE A 149 10.78 2.33 -4.06
C PHE A 149 9.38 1.85 -4.43
N PHE A 150 8.94 0.81 -3.74
CA PHE A 150 7.61 0.23 -3.89
C PHE A 150 6.92 0.27 -2.53
N VAL A 151 5.68 0.71 -2.55
CA VAL A 151 4.71 0.47 -1.48
C VAL A 151 3.61 -0.38 -2.08
N ILE A 152 3.42 -1.56 -1.52
CA ILE A 152 2.52 -2.59 -2.04
C ILE A 152 1.56 -2.95 -0.91
N SER A 153 0.29 -2.59 -1.08
CA SER A 153 -0.80 -2.95 -0.17
C SER A 153 -1.66 -4.03 -0.79
N ILE A 154 -1.81 -5.17 -0.12
CA ILE A 154 -2.54 -6.34 -0.60
C ILE A 154 -3.64 -6.67 0.40
N PRO A 155 -4.91 -6.81 -0.02
CA PRO A 155 -5.98 -7.22 0.87
C PRO A 155 -5.73 -8.64 1.38
N ILE A 156 -5.87 -8.83 2.69
CA ILE A 156 -5.73 -10.12 3.36
C ILE A 156 -6.97 -10.45 4.17
N SER A 157 -7.16 -11.73 4.48
CA SER A 157 -8.15 -12.14 5.46
C SER A 157 -7.86 -11.47 6.81
N PRO A 158 -8.90 -11.05 7.56
CA PRO A 158 -8.70 -10.53 8.91
C PRO A 158 -7.91 -11.52 9.76
N LEU A 159 -6.87 -11.04 10.44
CA LEU A 159 -6.23 -11.85 11.46
C LEU A 159 -7.24 -12.16 12.56
N PRO A 160 -7.26 -13.39 13.10
CA PRO A 160 -8.10 -13.72 14.24
C PRO A 160 -7.80 -12.72 15.35
N SER A 161 -8.77 -11.88 15.70
CA SER A 161 -8.57 -11.00 16.85
C SER A 161 -8.34 -11.87 18.09
N ALA A 162 -7.49 -11.44 19.02
CA ALA A 162 -7.34 -12.11 20.31
C ALA A 162 -8.70 -12.27 21.03
N LYS A 163 -9.68 -11.40 20.72
CA LYS A 163 -11.08 -11.52 21.16
C LYS A 163 -11.84 -12.69 20.52
N LEU A 164 -11.66 -12.95 19.23
CA LEU A 164 -12.29 -14.09 18.53
C LEU A 164 -11.80 -15.45 19.04
N ARG A 165 -10.54 -15.53 19.50
CA ARG A 165 -9.98 -16.79 20.03
C ARG A 165 -10.64 -17.18 21.36
N LEU A 166 -10.96 -16.21 22.22
CA LEU A 166 -11.70 -16.42 23.47
C LEU A 166 -13.21 -16.68 23.23
N GLU A 167 -13.79 -16.10 22.18
CA GLU A 167 -15.20 -16.33 21.84
C GLU A 167 -15.44 -17.69 21.15
N LEU A 168 -14.46 -18.22 20.40
CA LEU A 168 -14.56 -19.51 19.72
C LEU A 168 -13.99 -20.68 20.54
N TYR A 169 -13.03 -20.42 21.44
CA TYR A 169 -12.39 -21.44 22.27
C TYR A 169 -12.21 -20.94 23.71
N PRO A 170 -13.30 -20.82 24.49
CA PRO A 170 -13.23 -20.30 25.86
C PRO A 170 -12.46 -21.19 26.85
N ASN A 171 -12.02 -22.39 26.44
CA ASN A 171 -11.39 -23.39 27.31
C ASN A 171 -10.08 -24.00 26.73
N SER A 172 -9.35 -23.29 25.87
CA SER A 172 -8.01 -23.73 25.43
C SER A 172 -6.91 -23.12 26.27
#